data_AF-A0A7K9RJT6-F1
#
_entry.id   AF-A0A7K9RJT6-F1
#
_cell.length_a   1.000
_cell.length_b   1.000
_cell.length_c   1.000
_cell.angle_alpha   90.00
_cell.angle_beta   90.00
_cell.angle_gamma   90.00
#
_symmetry.space_group_name_H-M   'P 1'
#
loop_
_entity.id
_entity.type
_entity.pdbx_description
1 polymer ?
#
loop_
_entity_poly.entity_id
_entity_poly.type
_entity_poly.pdbx_seq_one_letter_code
_entity_poly.pdbx_strand_id
1 'polypeptide(L)'
;MTDAYDPGLRRLALALAPKELRASPGVYVGVGGPSYETPAECRLLRGLGADAVGMSTVSEAVAARHLGLRVLGLSLITNSA
;
A
#
# COMPACT_ATOMS: atom_id res chain seq x y z
N MET A 1 -14.09 -2.39 -6.34
CA MET A 1 -12.73 -2.41 -5.76
C MET A 1 -11.61 -2.38 -6.80
N THR A 2 -11.86 -2.56 -8.09
CA THR A 2 -10.85 -2.50 -9.17
C THR A 2 -9.98 -1.23 -9.11
N ASP A 3 -10.61 -0.07 -8.93
CA ASP A 3 -9.94 1.22 -8.73
C ASP A 3 -10.14 1.71 -7.29
N ALA A 4 -9.77 0.87 -6.32
CA ALA A 4 -9.84 1.26 -4.92
C ALA A 4 -8.85 2.40 -4.59
N TYR A 5 -7.67 2.37 -5.21
CA TYR A 5 -6.71 3.47 -5.19
C TYR A 5 -6.75 4.16 -6.56
N ASP A 6 -7.06 5.45 -6.58
CA ASP A 6 -7.36 6.20 -7.80
C ASP A 6 -6.12 6.29 -8.71
N PRO A 7 -6.16 5.77 -9.95
CA PRO A 7 -5.01 5.80 -10.85
C PRO A 7 -4.58 7.22 -11.23
N GLY A 8 -5.50 8.19 -11.25
CA GLY A 8 -5.21 9.59 -11.53
C GLY A 8 -4.44 10.25 -10.40
N LEU A 9 -4.83 10.01 -9.14
CA LEU A 9 -4.09 10.50 -7.97
C LEU A 9 -2.69 9.89 -7.90
N ARG A 10 -2.55 8.59 -8.20
CA ARG A 10 -1.23 7.94 -8.27
C ARG A 10 -0.33 8.56 -9.32
N ARG A 11 -0.83 8.81 -10.54
CA ARG A 11 -0.06 9.48 -11.59
C ARG A 11 0.36 10.89 -11.18
N LEU A 12 -0.55 11.65 -10.55
CA LEU A 12 -0.25 12.98 -10.05
C LEU A 12 0.85 12.94 -8.97
N ALA A 13 0.73 12.03 -8.00
CA ALA A 13 1.72 11.87 -6.94
C ALA A 13 3.11 11.52 -7.49
N LEU A 14 3.20 10.59 -8.45
CA LEU A 14 4.47 10.24 -9.09
C LEU A 14 5.04 11.39 -9.93
N ALA A 15 4.20 12.19 -10.59
CA ALA A 15 4.64 13.35 -11.36
C ALA A 15 5.16 14.50 -10.47
N LEU A 16 4.65 14.61 -9.24
CA LEU A 16 5.07 15.62 -8.25
C LEU A 16 6.21 15.15 -7.35
N ALA A 17 6.54 13.86 -7.35
CA ALA A 17 7.61 13.33 -6.51
C ALA A 17 8.97 13.92 -6.91
N PRO A 18 9.81 14.32 -5.94
CA PRO A 18 11.19 14.73 -6.21
C PRO A 18 11.94 13.63 -6.96
N LYS A 19 12.84 13.99 -7.88
CA LYS A 19 13.59 13.01 -8.69
C LYS A 19 14.50 12.13 -7.85
N GLU A 20 14.91 12.62 -6.69
CA GLU A 20 15.77 11.96 -5.73
C GLU A 20 14.98 10.94 -4.87
N LEU A 21 13.65 11.09 -4.80
CA LEU A 21 12.80 10.18 -4.05
C LEU A 21 12.54 8.92 -4.88
N ARG A 22 12.92 7.77 -4.32
CA ARG A 22 12.52 6.46 -4.86
C ARG A 22 11.06 6.18 -4.56
N ALA A 23 10.18 6.70 -5.40
CA ALA A 23 8.75 6.42 -5.37
C ALA A 23 8.39 5.39 -6.43
N SER A 24 7.89 4.23 -6.00
CA SER A 24 7.46 3.16 -6.88
C SER A 24 6.03 2.73 -6.53
N PRO A 25 5.15 2.49 -7.51
CA PRO A 25 3.87 1.86 -7.26
C PRO A 25 4.07 0.40 -6.84
N GLY A 26 3.17 -0.12 -6.00
CA GLY A 26 3.21 -1.51 -5.54
C GLY A 26 1.91 -1.97 -4.88
N VAL A 27 1.92 -3.21 -4.41
CA VAL A 27 0.82 -3.88 -3.71
C VAL A 27 1.08 -3.85 -2.21
N TYR A 28 0.16 -3.25 -1.46
CA TYR A 28 0.15 -3.27 0.01
C TYR A 28 -0.78 -4.36 0.52
N VAL A 29 -0.30 -5.17 1.46
CA VAL A 29 -1.12 -6.13 2.21
C VAL A 29 -1.34 -5.63 3.63
N GLY A 30 -2.61 -5.51 4.03
CA GLY A 30 -2.99 -5.24 5.41
C GLY A 30 -3.17 -6.53 6.20
N VAL A 31 -2.49 -6.65 7.34
CA VAL A 31 -2.65 -7.73 8.32
C VAL A 31 -3.21 -7.18 9.65
N GLY A 32 -3.56 -8.07 10.58
CA GLY A 32 -4.16 -7.65 11.86
C GLY A 32 -3.17 -7.04 12.86
N GLY A 33 -1.90 -7.46 12.85
CA GLY A 33 -0.96 -7.13 13.94
C GLY A 33 -1.41 -7.70 15.29
N PRO A 34 -0.86 -7.20 16.43
CA PRO A 34 0.21 -6.18 16.53
C PRO A 34 1.62 -6.77 16.39
N SER A 35 1.74 -8.10 16.34
CA SER A 35 3.01 -8.77 16.06
C SER A 35 3.41 -8.54 14.61
N TYR A 36 4.70 -8.25 14.38
CA TYR A 36 5.27 -8.27 13.04
C TYR A 36 5.23 -9.66 12.44
N GLU A 37 5.30 -9.70 11.11
CA GLU A 37 5.33 -10.92 10.34
C GLU A 37 6.63 -11.70 10.62
N THR A 38 6.51 -13.01 10.74
CA THR A 38 7.66 -13.91 10.74
C THR A 38 8.31 -13.92 9.35
N PRO A 39 9.59 -14.31 9.23
CA PRO A 39 10.24 -14.43 7.92
C PRO A 39 9.51 -15.38 6.96
N ALA A 40 8.80 -16.40 7.47
CA ALA A 40 8.00 -17.31 6.65
C ALA A 40 6.77 -16.61 6.07
N GLU A 41 6.08 -15.81 6.88
CA GLU A 41 4.96 -14.98 6.44
C GLU A 41 5.41 -13.92 5.44
N CYS A 42 6.55 -13.24 5.66
CA CYS A 42 7.11 -12.29 4.69
C CYS A 42 7.35 -12.94 3.31
N ARG A 43 7.94 -14.16 3.29
CA ARG A 43 8.16 -14.90 2.04
C ARG A 43 6.86 -15.31 1.37
N LEU A 44 5.88 -15.76 2.15
CA LEU A 44 4.55 -16.09 1.65
C LEU A 44 3.90 -14.88 0.98
N LEU A 45 3.84 -13.74 1.69
CA LEU A 45 3.23 -12.51 1.20
C LEU A 45 3.93 -11.99 -0.06
N ARG A 46 5.27 -12.02 -0.09
CA ARG A 46 6.04 -11.68 -1.30
C ARG A 46 5.70 -12.64 -2.46
N GLY A 47 5.55 -13.93 -2.20
CA GLY A 47 5.12 -14.92 -3.20
C GLY A 47 3.70 -14.69 -3.73
N LEU A 48 2.85 -14.05 -2.93
CA LEU A 48 1.50 -13.60 -3.34
C LEU A 48 1.50 -12.23 -4.04
N GLY A 49 2.67 -11.62 -4.23
CA GLY A 49 2.84 -10.35 -4.95
C GLY A 49 2.79 -9.10 -4.07
N ALA A 50 2.97 -9.21 -2.75
CA ALA A 50 3.07 -8.04 -1.86
C ALA A 50 4.43 -7.33 -2.02
N ASP A 51 4.39 -6.02 -2.17
CA ASP A 51 5.57 -5.14 -2.13
C ASP A 51 5.77 -4.51 -0.74
N ALA A 52 4.67 -4.36 0.01
CA ALA A 52 4.67 -3.84 1.38
C ALA A 52 3.61 -4.55 2.23
N VAL A 53 3.87 -4.65 3.54
CA VAL A 53 2.93 -5.17 4.53
C VAL A 53 2.80 -4.19 5.69
N GLY A 54 1.62 -4.11 6.29
CA GLY A 54 1.41 -3.39 7.53
C GLY A 54 0.02 -3.64 8.11
N MET A 55 -0.37 -2.84 9.11
CA MET A 55 -1.48 -3.19 10.00
C MET A 55 -2.67 -2.20 9.93
N SER A 56 -2.77 -1.41 8.87
CA SER A 56 -3.81 -0.37 8.73
C SER A 56 -4.21 -0.17 7.27
N THR A 57 -4.90 0.94 6.98
CA THR A 57 -5.13 1.52 5.64
C THR A 57 -6.14 0.77 4.75
N VAL A 58 -6.14 -0.57 4.74
CA VAL A 58 -7.03 -1.35 3.86
C VAL A 58 -8.50 -1.11 4.21
N SER A 59 -8.85 -1.17 5.49
CA SER A 59 -10.24 -0.98 5.96
C SER A 59 -10.75 0.43 5.67
N GLU A 60 -9.91 1.45 5.89
CA GLU A 60 -10.22 2.84 5.62
C GLU A 60 -10.39 3.10 4.13
N ALA A 61 -9.51 2.52 3.29
CA ALA A 61 -9.63 2.63 1.83
C ALA A 61 -10.94 1.99 1.33
N VAL A 62 -11.32 0.81 1.84
CA VAL A 62 -12.60 0.16 1.50
C VAL A 62 -13.79 1.05 1.88
N ALA A 63 -13.81 1.58 3.10
CA ALA A 63 -14.88 2.45 3.57
C ALA A 63 -14.97 3.76 2.75
N ALA A 64 -13.83 4.40 2.48
CA ALA A 64 -13.78 5.61 1.66
C ALA A 64 -14.31 5.38 0.25
N ARG A 65 -13.99 4.22 -0.36
CA ARG A 65 -14.50 3.86 -1.69
C ARG A 65 -15.97 3.52 -1.69
N HIS A 66 -16.48 2.91 -0.62
CA HIS A 66 -17.92 2.73 -0.44
C HIS A 66 -18.66 4.08 -0.42
N LEU A 67 -18.05 5.12 0.16
CA LEU A 67 -18.57 6.49 0.17
C LEU A 67 -18.31 7.28 -1.13
N GLY A 68 -17.75 6.65 -2.17
CA GLY A 68 -17.45 7.31 -3.45
C GLY A 68 -16.22 8.23 -3.46
N LEU A 69 -15.45 8.29 -2.36
CA LEU A 69 -14.27 9.17 -2.25
C LEU A 69 -13.10 8.63 -3.07
N ARG A 70 -12.31 9.52 -3.70
CA ARG A 70 -11.06 9.13 -4.36
C ARG A 70 -9.96 8.92 -3.30
N VAL A 71 -9.17 7.86 -3.43
CA VAL A 71 -8.16 7.48 -2.42
C VAL A 71 -6.77 7.44 -3.05
N LEU A 72 -5.79 8.05 -2.38
CA LEU A 72 -4.36 7.89 -2.63
C LEU A 72 -3.75 7.17 -1.41
N GLY A 73 -3.08 6.05 -1.65
CA GLY A 73 -2.31 5.34 -0.61
C GLY A 73 -0.82 5.57 -0.81
N LEU A 74 -0.11 5.93 0.26
CA LEU A 74 1.35 6.07 0.30
C LEU A 74 1.87 5.31 1.52
N SER A 75 2.88 4.47 1.31
CA SER A 75 3.56 3.73 2.38
C SER A 75 5.01 4.16 2.46
N LEU A 76 5.42 4.66 3.61
CA LEU A 76 6.84 4.87 3.90
C LEU A 76 7.44 3.55 4.38
N ILE A 77 8.39 3.01 3.63
CA ILE A 77 9.05 1.75 4.00
C ILE A 77 10.12 2.05 5.05
N THR A 78 9.85 1.65 6.29
CA THR A 78 10.72 1.92 7.45
C THR A 78 11.74 0.82 7.72
N ASN A 79 11.51 -0.37 7.17
CA ASN A 79 12.41 -1.53 7.30
C ASN A 79 12.25 -2.45 6.09
N SER A 80 13.26 -3.29 5.86
CA SER A 80 13.14 -4.43 4.96
C SER A 80 12.56 -5.62 5.73
N ALA A 81 11.65 -6.34 5.08
CA ALA A 81 11.01 -7.56 5.57
C ALA A 81 11.48 -8.79 4.79
#